data_AF-A0A2T5X7S1-F1
#
_entry.id   AF-A0A2T5X7S1-F1
#
_cell.length_a   1.000
_cell.length_b   1.000
_cell.length_c   1.000
_cell.angle_alpha   90.00
_cell.angle_beta   90.00
_cell.angle_gamma   90.00
#
_symmetry.space_group_name_H-M   'P 1'
#
loop_
_entity.id
_entity.type
_entity.pdbx_description
1 polymer ?
#
loop_
_entity_poly.entity_id
_entity_poly.type
_entity_poly.pdbx_seq_one_letter_code
_entity_poly.pdbx_strand_id
1 'polypeptide(L)'
;MKKRSLVLSASVATALVVATAAPALASPWDGNNIDFGYGRSWNIGTSMYINDVQLGDSVVALGAETGGVYTDIWDGNLRFKVTSPTLGLNETDYACAAVEDVDVTVSDDGDLVLDCTTRWTAVSNTDVDIHANVRIYGPAGDLVRSTLTIVNNSGSDITDLSVQTYTNFGSTGTLAGYQNFDETVIAAEAAEVAENRDLLNSLGAQWIVHNEIDDAPGSLAWGNAGGEILTYLVDPTNGDSYYTNTETFTVAAGETAHLVYFTGWNPDMLVADEYANDESLSPETVADLVADAAEFDDFSGRLVRGLPEGANVLNWGPIETVEPVEEELAETGADVSTLWIALGLLGAAAATVVARRRARA
;
A
#
# COMPACT_ATOMS: atom_id res chain seq x y z
N MET A 1 -21.22 17.80 -73.56
CA MET A 1 -21.28 18.53 -72.27
C MET A 1 -21.95 17.64 -71.23
N LYS A 2 -21.35 17.62 -70.03
CA LYS A 2 -21.79 17.05 -68.73
C LYS A 2 -20.90 15.93 -68.19
N LYS A 3 -20.05 16.40 -67.27
CA LYS A 3 -19.25 15.73 -66.24
C LYS A 3 -20.10 14.80 -65.36
N ARG A 4 -19.53 13.67 -64.93
CA ARG A 4 -19.70 13.04 -63.59
C ARG A 4 -18.43 12.21 -63.32
N SER A 5 -17.47 12.77 -62.59
CA SER A 5 -17.29 12.69 -61.12
C SER A 5 -16.74 11.34 -60.66
N LEU A 6 -15.40 11.28 -60.59
CA LEU A 6 -14.66 10.30 -59.81
C LEU A 6 -14.80 10.68 -58.33
N VAL A 7 -15.28 9.78 -57.48
CA VAL A 7 -15.23 9.94 -56.02
C VAL A 7 -13.92 9.29 -55.56
N LEU A 8 -12.95 10.11 -55.15
CA LEU A 8 -11.81 9.66 -54.36
C LEU A 8 -12.27 9.63 -52.90
N SER A 9 -12.35 8.44 -52.33
CA SER A 9 -12.47 8.26 -50.88
C SER A 9 -11.09 8.53 -50.27
N ALA A 10 -10.95 9.68 -49.61
CA ALA A 10 -9.78 9.98 -48.80
C ALA A 10 -9.98 9.34 -47.41
N SER A 11 -9.28 8.24 -47.15
CA SER A 11 -9.20 7.64 -45.82
C SER A 11 -8.26 8.50 -44.97
N VAL A 12 -8.81 9.29 -44.05
CA VAL A 12 -8.02 9.95 -43.00
C VAL A 12 -7.67 8.87 -41.98
N ALA A 13 -6.41 8.43 -41.98
CA ALA A 13 -5.86 7.65 -40.89
C ALA A 13 -5.57 8.61 -39.73
N THR A 14 -6.47 8.67 -38.76
CA THR A 14 -6.23 9.35 -37.49
C THR A 14 -5.25 8.50 -36.69
N ALA A 15 -3.99 8.90 -36.63
CA ALA A 15 -3.04 8.35 -35.67
C ALA A 15 -3.50 8.77 -34.27
N LEU A 16 -3.96 7.81 -33.47
CA LEU A 16 -4.18 8.00 -32.05
C LEU A 16 -2.80 8.20 -31.42
N VAL A 17 -2.43 9.44 -31.14
CA VAL A 17 -1.31 9.72 -30.25
C VAL A 17 -1.81 9.40 -28.85
N VAL A 18 -1.43 8.24 -28.33
CA VAL A 18 -1.50 7.97 -26.90
C VAL A 18 -0.48 8.92 -26.27
N ALA A 19 -0.96 10.06 -25.78
CA ALA A 19 -0.16 10.88 -24.89
C ALA A 19 0.00 10.05 -23.61
N THR A 20 1.19 9.48 -23.41
CA THR A 20 1.61 9.07 -22.07
C THR A 20 1.48 10.31 -21.21
N ALA A 21 0.51 10.33 -20.29
CA ALA A 21 0.44 11.39 -19.29
C ALA A 21 1.80 11.44 -18.61
N ALA A 22 2.47 12.59 -18.66
CA ALA A 22 3.64 12.77 -17.82
C ALA A 22 3.16 12.57 -16.37
N PRO A 23 3.92 11.86 -15.51
CA PRO A 23 3.55 11.72 -14.11
C PRO A 23 3.32 13.13 -13.56
N ALA A 24 2.18 13.32 -12.89
CA ALA A 24 1.90 14.58 -12.23
C ALA A 24 3.07 14.89 -11.31
N LEU A 25 3.69 16.07 -11.48
CA LEU A 25 4.76 16.49 -10.58
C LEU A 25 4.22 16.48 -9.15
N ALA A 26 4.86 15.68 -8.29
CA ALA A 26 4.62 15.67 -6.85
C ALA A 26 4.66 17.11 -6.34
N SER A 27 3.66 17.51 -5.56
CA SER A 27 3.73 18.76 -4.80
C SER A 27 4.07 18.39 -3.37
N PRO A 28 5.03 19.08 -2.71
CA PRO A 28 5.27 18.90 -1.30
C PRO A 28 3.98 19.12 -0.52
N TRP A 29 3.79 18.31 0.52
CA TRP A 29 2.68 18.45 1.44
C TRP A 29 2.76 19.81 2.13
N ASP A 30 1.61 20.47 2.34
CA ASP A 30 1.51 21.77 2.97
C ASP A 30 1.09 21.71 4.45
N GLY A 31 0.95 20.49 4.98
CA GLY A 31 0.56 20.25 6.38
C GLY A 31 -0.96 20.21 6.60
N ASN A 32 -1.75 20.38 5.54
CA ASN A 32 -3.21 20.30 5.62
C ASN A 32 -3.72 18.89 5.36
N ASN A 33 -4.94 18.60 5.79
CA ASN A 33 -5.55 17.29 5.53
C ASN A 33 -5.71 17.04 4.02
N ILE A 34 -5.58 15.78 3.62
CA ILE A 34 -5.66 15.38 2.21
C ILE A 34 -7.02 14.75 1.94
N ASP A 35 -7.64 15.10 0.81
CA ASP A 35 -8.86 14.45 0.31
C ASP A 35 -8.46 13.29 -0.62
N PHE A 36 -8.85 12.07 -0.29
CA PHE A 36 -8.59 10.90 -1.13
C PHE A 36 -9.54 9.74 -0.83
N GLY A 37 -10.08 9.12 -1.88
CA GLY A 37 -11.08 8.06 -1.77
C GLY A 37 -12.31 8.51 -0.99
N TYR A 38 -12.76 7.70 -0.03
CA TYR A 38 -13.84 8.04 0.89
C TYR A 38 -13.41 8.97 2.03
N GLY A 39 -12.11 9.12 2.27
CA GLY A 39 -11.59 10.07 3.26
C GLY A 39 -11.64 11.51 2.73
N ARG A 40 -12.44 12.35 3.38
CA ARG A 40 -12.49 13.82 3.17
C ARG A 40 -11.51 14.59 4.06
N SER A 41 -10.73 13.89 4.86
CA SER A 41 -9.64 14.47 5.61
C SER A 41 -8.79 13.36 6.19
N TRP A 42 -7.74 12.98 5.47
CA TRP A 42 -6.63 12.20 6.03
C TRP A 42 -5.74 13.16 6.84
N ASN A 43 -5.81 13.09 8.16
CA ASN A 43 -4.98 13.88 9.06
C ASN A 43 -3.65 13.14 9.26
N ILE A 44 -2.60 13.65 8.65
CA ILE A 44 -1.30 12.99 8.63
C ILE A 44 -0.35 13.77 9.53
N GLY A 45 0.41 13.07 10.37
CA GLY A 45 1.46 13.68 11.17
C GLY A 45 2.78 13.76 10.40
N THR A 46 3.68 14.67 10.81
CA THR A 46 5.07 14.72 10.31
C THR A 46 5.87 13.44 10.60
N SER A 47 5.38 12.57 11.48
CA SER A 47 5.94 11.24 11.74
C SER A 47 5.45 10.15 10.79
N MET A 48 4.86 10.50 9.64
CA MET A 48 4.36 9.58 8.61
C MET A 48 3.36 8.55 9.16
N TYR A 49 2.55 8.98 10.12
CA TYR A 49 1.44 8.20 10.67
C TYR A 49 0.15 8.98 10.43
N ILE A 50 -0.96 8.26 10.35
CA ILE A 50 -2.29 8.86 10.20
C ILE A 50 -2.86 9.05 11.60
N ASN A 51 -3.14 10.29 11.98
CA ASN A 51 -3.75 10.62 13.27
C ASN A 51 -5.24 10.32 13.30
N ASP A 52 -5.92 10.45 12.15
CA ASP A 52 -7.37 10.38 12.03
C ASP A 52 -7.77 10.41 10.53
N VAL A 53 -8.92 9.85 10.18
CA VAL A 53 -9.52 9.89 8.84
C VAL A 53 -11.00 10.27 8.94
N GLN A 54 -11.38 11.41 8.40
CA GLN A 54 -12.80 11.77 8.35
C GLN A 54 -13.46 11.20 7.09
N LEU A 55 -14.52 10.42 7.27
CA LEU A 55 -15.38 9.98 6.17
C LEU A 55 -16.11 11.16 5.52
N GLY A 56 -16.19 11.12 4.20
CA GLY A 56 -17.09 12.00 3.44
C GLY A 56 -18.47 11.43 3.28
N ASP A 57 -19.50 12.29 3.35
CA ASP A 57 -20.91 11.90 3.21
C ASP A 57 -21.14 10.92 2.05
N SER A 58 -21.62 9.72 2.39
CA SER A 58 -22.61 9.05 1.56
C SER A 58 -23.89 9.88 1.54
N VAL A 59 -24.68 9.68 0.48
CA VAL A 59 -25.83 10.51 0.09
C VAL A 59 -26.61 11.10 1.26
N VAL A 60 -26.34 12.37 1.56
CA VAL A 60 -27.21 13.20 2.41
C VAL A 60 -28.65 13.03 1.90
N ALA A 61 -29.51 12.43 2.71
CA ALA A 61 -30.94 12.52 2.51
C ALA A 61 -31.30 14.01 2.44
N LEU A 62 -31.66 14.46 1.23
CA LEU A 62 -32.08 15.80 0.85
C LEU A 62 -32.64 16.65 2.01
N GLY A 63 -31.83 17.55 2.58
CA GLY A 63 -32.37 18.65 3.40
C GLY A 63 -31.52 19.25 4.52
N ALA A 64 -30.38 18.67 4.92
CA ALA A 64 -29.55 19.22 5.98
C ALA A 64 -28.21 19.73 5.43
N GLU A 65 -28.02 21.05 5.48
CA GLU A 65 -26.72 21.69 5.26
C GLU A 65 -25.84 21.45 6.51
N THR A 66 -24.57 21.13 6.30
CA THR A 66 -23.45 21.07 7.27
C THR A 66 -23.46 19.93 8.31
N GLY A 67 -22.67 18.88 8.06
CA GLY A 67 -22.28 17.91 9.08
C GLY A 67 -21.83 16.60 8.46
N GLY A 68 -20.54 16.51 8.11
CA GLY A 68 -19.95 15.21 7.80
C GLY A 68 -19.98 14.31 9.04
N VAL A 69 -20.24 13.02 8.84
CA VAL A 69 -20.11 12.03 9.90
C VAL A 69 -18.63 11.88 10.18
N TYR A 70 -18.21 12.33 11.36
CA TYR A 70 -16.87 12.05 11.89
C TYR A 70 -16.80 10.55 12.13
N THR A 71 -15.77 9.89 11.65
CA THR A 71 -15.58 8.46 11.89
C THR A 71 -14.13 8.29 12.31
N ASP A 72 -13.91 8.24 13.61
CA ASP A 72 -12.61 7.92 14.14
C ASP A 72 -12.39 6.41 13.97
N ILE A 73 -11.27 6.06 13.36
CA ILE A 73 -10.86 4.66 13.14
C ILE A 73 -9.54 4.42 13.85
N TRP A 74 -8.68 5.44 13.85
CA TRP A 74 -7.36 5.37 14.41
C TRP A 74 -7.00 6.73 14.98
N ASP A 75 -6.67 6.77 16.27
CA ASP A 75 -6.10 7.92 16.98
C ASP A 75 -4.55 8.00 16.81
N GLY A 76 -4.05 7.32 15.79
CA GLY A 76 -2.63 7.16 15.51
C GLY A 76 -2.32 5.80 14.89
N ASN A 77 -2.06 5.78 13.60
CA ASN A 77 -1.90 4.58 12.80
C ASN A 77 -0.43 4.28 12.45
N LEU A 78 0.08 3.11 12.84
CA LEU A 78 1.37 2.57 12.40
C LEU A 78 2.57 3.53 12.59
N ARG A 79 2.68 4.16 13.76
CA ARG A 79 3.88 4.93 14.10
C ARG A 79 5.07 3.99 14.29
N PHE A 80 6.15 4.21 13.52
CA PHE A 80 7.39 3.45 13.65
C PHE A 80 8.29 4.01 14.75
N LYS A 81 8.84 3.12 15.58
CA LYS A 81 9.97 3.37 16.48
C LYS A 81 11.10 2.45 16.10
N VAL A 82 12.28 3.01 15.87
CA VAL A 82 13.45 2.23 15.48
C VAL A 82 14.50 2.29 16.59
N THR A 83 15.07 1.14 16.90
CA THR A 83 16.19 1.00 17.83
C THR A 83 17.38 0.39 17.10
N SER A 84 18.55 0.99 17.29
CA SER A 84 19.83 0.44 16.86
C SER A 84 20.94 1.18 17.62
N PRO A 85 21.56 0.53 18.61
CA PRO A 85 22.73 1.08 19.30
C PRO A 85 23.86 1.50 18.34
N THR A 86 24.09 0.73 17.27
CA THR A 86 25.10 1.01 16.24
C THR A 86 24.83 2.33 15.51
N LEU A 87 23.55 2.66 15.28
CA LEU A 87 23.15 3.92 14.65
C LEU A 87 22.91 5.05 15.66
N GLY A 88 23.01 4.77 16.96
CA GLY A 88 22.71 5.72 18.04
C GLY A 88 21.21 5.96 18.25
N LEU A 89 20.37 5.04 17.77
CA LEU A 89 18.90 5.09 17.90
C LEU A 89 18.45 4.30 19.13
N ASN A 90 17.61 4.92 19.96
CA ASN A 90 17.03 4.30 21.15
C ASN A 90 15.52 4.57 21.18
N GLU A 91 14.73 3.64 20.64
CA GLU A 91 13.26 3.73 20.50
C GLU A 91 12.80 5.10 19.97
N THR A 92 13.52 5.61 18.98
CA THR A 92 13.23 6.95 18.45
C THR A 92 12.11 6.83 17.44
N ASP A 93 11.05 7.62 17.62
CA ASP A 93 9.98 7.75 16.64
C ASP A 93 10.58 8.16 15.30
N TYR A 94 10.25 7.42 14.24
CA TYR A 94 10.55 7.87 12.90
C TYR A 94 9.77 9.16 12.64
N ALA A 95 10.46 10.17 12.11
CA ALA A 95 9.80 11.37 11.64
C ALA A 95 10.54 12.01 10.48
N CYS A 96 9.76 12.52 9.51
CA CYS A 96 10.29 13.44 8.52
C CYS A 96 10.79 14.70 9.21
N ALA A 97 11.84 15.30 8.66
CA ALA A 97 12.44 16.47 9.29
C ALA A 97 11.49 17.67 9.28
N ALA A 98 10.66 17.80 8.24
CA ALA A 98 9.62 18.82 8.15
C ALA A 98 8.43 18.35 7.28
N VAL A 99 7.36 19.14 7.28
CA VAL A 99 6.15 18.91 6.47
C VAL A 99 6.49 19.00 4.97
N GLU A 100 7.28 19.99 4.59
CA GLU A 100 7.73 20.21 3.22
C GLU A 100 8.63 19.10 2.66
N ASP A 101 9.09 18.18 3.52
CA ASP A 101 9.88 17.03 3.12
C ASP A 101 9.02 15.80 2.79
N VAL A 102 7.70 15.91 2.91
CA VAL A 102 6.76 14.86 2.52
C VAL A 102 6.26 15.16 1.11
N ASP A 103 6.60 14.31 0.15
CA ASP A 103 6.04 14.38 -1.19
C ASP A 103 4.72 13.62 -1.25
N VAL A 104 3.70 14.27 -1.81
CA VAL A 104 2.38 13.67 -2.03
C VAL A 104 2.19 13.44 -3.52
N THR A 105 1.91 12.19 -3.89
CA THR A 105 1.68 11.78 -5.28
C THR A 105 0.48 10.86 -5.40
N VAL A 106 -0.13 10.88 -6.58
CA VAL A 106 -1.06 9.82 -7.00
C VAL A 106 -0.30 8.94 -7.97
N SER A 107 -0.14 7.67 -7.62
CA SER A 107 0.53 6.69 -8.46
C SER A 107 -0.27 6.38 -9.73
N ASP A 108 0.37 5.75 -10.72
CA ASP A 108 -0.29 5.36 -11.98
C ASP A 108 -1.47 4.40 -11.77
N ASP A 109 -1.44 3.63 -10.67
CA ASP A 109 -2.51 2.72 -10.26
C ASP A 109 -3.66 3.42 -9.52
N GLY A 110 -3.56 4.73 -9.29
CA GLY A 110 -4.56 5.54 -8.63
C GLY A 110 -4.45 5.61 -7.10
N ASP A 111 -3.43 5.01 -6.50
CA ASP A 111 -3.19 5.09 -5.05
C ASP A 111 -2.55 6.42 -4.65
N LEU A 112 -2.91 6.97 -3.49
CA LEU A 112 -2.22 8.10 -2.88
C LEU A 112 -0.98 7.60 -2.16
N VAL A 113 0.16 8.24 -2.43
CA VAL A 113 1.44 7.92 -1.82
C VAL A 113 1.99 9.16 -1.17
N LEU A 114 2.31 9.05 0.11
CA LEU A 114 3.08 10.01 0.87
C LEU A 114 4.46 9.43 1.11
N ASP A 115 5.48 10.15 0.69
CA ASP A 115 6.86 9.71 0.77
C ASP A 115 7.71 10.72 1.54
N CYS A 116 8.46 10.24 2.52
CA CYS A 116 9.42 11.07 3.23
C CYS A 116 10.68 11.21 2.39
N THR A 117 10.89 12.38 1.78
CA THR A 117 11.99 12.59 0.84
C THR A 117 13.32 12.93 1.50
N THR A 118 13.29 13.31 2.79
CA THR A 118 14.51 13.60 3.55
C THR A 118 14.90 12.45 4.45
N ARG A 119 16.21 12.24 4.55
CA ARG A 119 16.78 11.29 5.51
C ARG A 119 16.32 11.64 6.92
N TRP A 120 16.01 10.60 7.69
CA TRP A 120 15.78 10.73 9.12
C TRP A 120 17.00 11.29 9.87
N THR A 121 16.83 12.48 10.44
CA THR A 121 17.92 13.26 11.05
C THR A 121 18.47 12.68 12.35
N ALA A 122 17.75 11.77 13.00
CA ALA A 122 18.18 11.11 14.23
C ALA A 122 19.29 10.07 14.00
N VAL A 123 19.46 9.59 12.76
CA VAL A 123 20.50 8.60 12.43
C VAL A 123 21.86 9.26 12.45
N SER A 124 22.73 8.84 13.38
CA SER A 124 24.06 9.44 13.54
C SER A 124 25.05 9.11 12.40
N ASN A 125 24.71 8.12 11.56
CA ASN A 125 25.55 7.63 10.46
C ASN A 125 25.03 8.11 9.11
N THR A 126 25.85 8.87 8.38
CA THR A 126 25.51 9.43 7.06
C THR A 126 25.52 8.41 5.91
N ASP A 127 25.84 7.15 6.16
CA ASP A 127 25.84 6.08 5.15
C ASP A 127 24.66 5.10 5.34
N VAL A 128 23.78 5.34 6.32
CA VAL A 128 22.58 4.52 6.55
C VAL A 128 21.33 5.37 6.40
N ASP A 129 20.48 5.00 5.46
CA ASP A 129 19.27 5.76 5.15
C ASP A 129 18.03 5.02 5.64
N ILE A 130 17.13 5.74 6.28
CA ILE A 130 15.87 5.20 6.80
C ILE A 130 14.77 6.12 6.31
N HIS A 131 13.84 5.53 5.57
CA HIS A 131 12.73 6.21 4.92
C HIS A 131 11.43 5.52 5.26
N ALA A 132 10.38 6.30 5.48
CA ALA A 132 9.03 5.76 5.57
C ALA A 132 8.16 6.35 4.47
N ASN A 133 7.28 5.51 3.94
CA ASN A 133 6.22 5.94 3.05
C ASN A 133 4.88 5.36 3.52
N VAL A 134 3.82 6.12 3.31
CA VAL A 134 2.44 5.69 3.47
C VAL A 134 1.80 5.59 2.10
N ARG A 135 1.11 4.49 1.82
CA ARG A 135 0.29 4.32 0.62
C ARG A 135 -1.15 4.05 1.05
N ILE A 136 -2.07 4.86 0.56
CA ILE A 136 -3.51 4.68 0.73
C ILE A 136 -4.05 4.15 -0.61
N TYR A 137 -4.59 2.94 -0.60
CA TYR A 137 -4.98 2.24 -1.83
C TYR A 137 -6.24 2.84 -2.44
N GLY A 138 -6.18 3.16 -3.73
CA GLY A 138 -7.32 3.66 -4.48
C GLY A 138 -8.22 2.52 -5.00
N PRO A 139 -9.49 2.82 -5.33
CA PRO A 139 -10.12 4.14 -5.29
C PRO A 139 -10.80 4.49 -3.96
N ALA A 140 -11.02 3.51 -3.07
CA ALA A 140 -11.82 3.70 -1.86
C ALA A 140 -11.01 4.27 -0.67
N GLY A 141 -9.71 3.98 -0.60
CA GLY A 141 -8.90 4.28 0.59
C GLY A 141 -9.16 3.31 1.74
N ASP A 142 -9.67 2.10 1.44
CA ASP A 142 -10.03 1.02 2.36
C ASP A 142 -8.83 0.35 3.02
N LEU A 143 -7.66 0.43 2.38
CA LEU A 143 -6.41 -0.14 2.86
C LEU A 143 -5.32 0.91 2.89
N VAL A 144 -4.51 0.88 3.94
CA VAL A 144 -3.32 1.70 4.12
C VAL A 144 -2.12 0.78 4.33
N ARG A 145 -1.03 1.04 3.61
CA ARG A 145 0.27 0.41 3.84
C ARG A 145 1.26 1.44 4.35
N SER A 146 1.89 1.14 5.49
CA SER A 146 3.06 1.87 5.97
C SER A 146 4.30 1.01 5.73
N THR A 147 5.27 1.58 5.04
CA THR A 147 6.53 0.89 4.71
C THR A 147 7.69 1.64 5.34
N LEU A 148 8.56 0.93 6.06
CA LEU A 148 9.85 1.43 6.50
C LEU A 148 10.94 0.78 5.64
N THR A 149 11.72 1.59 4.94
CA THR A 149 12.84 1.16 4.10
C THR A 149 14.16 1.56 4.75
N ILE A 150 15.06 0.59 4.92
CA ILE A 150 16.39 0.79 5.50
C ILE A 150 17.43 0.43 4.44
N VAL A 151 18.21 1.42 4.01
CA VAL A 151 19.29 1.27 3.04
C VAL A 151 20.63 1.36 3.76
N ASN A 152 21.39 0.27 3.80
CA ASN A 152 22.71 0.25 4.41
C ASN A 152 23.80 0.49 3.35
N ASN A 153 24.13 1.74 3.07
CA ASN A 153 25.26 2.08 2.19
C ASN A 153 26.61 2.08 2.91
N SER A 154 26.65 1.70 4.18
CA SER A 154 27.90 1.62 4.93
C SER A 154 28.73 0.40 4.47
N GLY A 155 30.02 0.40 4.80
CA GLY A 155 30.92 -0.72 4.51
C GLY A 155 30.79 -1.92 5.44
N SER A 156 29.79 -1.96 6.32
CA SER A 156 29.62 -2.98 7.35
C SER A 156 28.14 -3.31 7.61
N ASP A 157 27.88 -4.54 8.03
CA ASP A 157 26.53 -4.95 8.43
C ASP A 157 26.04 -4.16 9.66
N ILE A 158 24.74 -3.86 9.70
CA ILE A 158 24.05 -3.34 10.88
C ILE A 158 23.26 -4.51 11.46
N THR A 159 23.68 -5.04 12.61
CA THR A 159 23.16 -6.31 13.15
C THR A 159 22.24 -6.14 14.35
N ASP A 160 21.92 -4.91 14.73
CA ASP A 160 21.25 -4.57 15.98
C ASP A 160 19.98 -3.73 15.79
N LEU A 161 19.36 -3.82 14.60
CA LEU A 161 18.13 -3.11 14.29
C LEU A 161 16.92 -3.83 14.86
N SER A 162 16.01 -3.09 15.49
CA SER A 162 14.65 -3.55 15.78
C SER A 162 13.66 -2.44 15.50
N VAL A 163 12.45 -2.82 15.09
CA VAL A 163 11.37 -1.90 14.77
C VAL A 163 10.16 -2.26 15.59
N GLN A 164 9.61 -1.26 16.28
CA GLN A 164 8.29 -1.32 16.90
C GLN A 164 7.32 -0.50 16.05
N THR A 165 6.10 -0.98 15.87
CA THR A 165 4.97 -0.16 15.40
C THR A 165 3.99 0.09 16.52
N TYR A 166 3.24 1.19 16.40
CA TYR A 166 2.17 1.55 17.31
C TYR A 166 0.92 1.95 16.52
N THR A 167 -0.21 1.34 16.85
CA THR A 167 -1.53 1.71 16.36
C THR A 167 -2.48 1.91 17.54
N ASN A 168 -3.23 3.01 17.55
CA ASN A 168 -4.30 3.28 18.51
C ASN A 168 -5.64 3.30 17.76
N PHE A 169 -6.63 2.57 18.25
CA PHE A 169 -8.00 2.60 17.69
C PHE A 169 -8.94 3.58 18.41
N GLY A 170 -8.45 4.33 19.41
CA GLY A 170 -9.17 5.43 20.06
C GLY A 170 -9.87 5.05 21.36
N SER A 171 -10.54 3.91 21.37
CA SER A 171 -11.24 3.40 22.55
C SER A 171 -11.18 1.87 22.67
N THR A 172 -11.47 1.35 23.87
CA THR A 172 -11.40 -0.09 24.16
C THR A 172 -12.62 -0.82 23.59
N GLY A 173 -12.41 -1.82 22.76
CA GLY A 173 -13.48 -2.59 22.13
C GLY A 173 -13.38 -4.10 22.29
N THR A 174 -13.65 -4.75 21.17
CA THR A 174 -13.60 -6.20 20.98
C THR A 174 -12.72 -6.53 19.79
N LEU A 175 -12.01 -7.63 19.91
CA LEU A 175 -11.13 -8.15 18.88
C LEU A 175 -11.76 -9.36 18.21
N ALA A 176 -11.79 -9.33 16.88
CA ALA A 176 -12.02 -10.48 16.03
C ALA A 176 -10.76 -10.78 15.20
N GLY A 177 -10.67 -11.99 14.67
CA GLY A 177 -9.57 -12.36 13.80
C GLY A 177 -9.96 -13.41 12.77
N TYR A 178 -9.16 -13.48 11.71
CA TYR A 178 -9.36 -14.37 10.58
C TYR A 178 -8.56 -15.67 10.78
N GLN A 179 -9.27 -16.79 10.96
CA GLN A 179 -8.69 -18.08 11.36
C GLN A 179 -7.85 -18.77 10.27
N ASN A 180 -8.05 -18.45 8.99
CA ASN A 180 -7.25 -19.10 7.94
C ASN A 180 -5.84 -18.51 7.84
N PHE A 181 -5.63 -17.31 8.39
CA PHE A 181 -4.32 -16.68 8.43
C PHE A 181 -3.40 -17.37 9.44
N ASP A 182 -3.96 -17.74 10.60
CA ASP A 182 -3.32 -18.63 11.57
C ASP A 182 -4.41 -19.36 12.39
N GLU A 183 -4.32 -20.69 12.48
CA GLU A 183 -5.26 -21.54 13.21
C GLU A 183 -5.34 -21.21 14.71
N THR A 184 -4.34 -20.49 15.21
CA THR A 184 -4.28 -20.02 16.60
C THR A 184 -5.15 -18.78 16.83
N VAL A 185 -5.55 -18.02 15.81
CA VAL A 185 -6.25 -16.72 15.96
C VAL A 185 -7.56 -16.85 16.76
N ILE A 186 -8.00 -15.75 17.38
CA ILE A 186 -9.21 -15.70 18.21
C ILE A 186 -10.40 -16.30 17.47
N ALA A 187 -10.92 -17.42 17.98
CA ALA A 187 -11.93 -18.19 17.28
C ALA A 187 -13.32 -17.52 17.24
N ALA A 188 -13.51 -16.48 18.06
CA ALA A 188 -14.71 -15.65 18.18
C ALA A 188 -14.31 -14.28 18.76
N GLU A 189 -15.16 -13.27 18.68
CA GLU A 189 -14.91 -11.96 19.29
C GLU A 189 -14.53 -12.07 20.78
N ALA A 190 -13.51 -11.33 21.18
CA ALA A 190 -13.01 -11.29 22.55
C ALA A 190 -12.82 -9.85 23.03
N ALA A 191 -13.22 -9.56 24.27
CA ALA A 191 -13.04 -8.23 24.85
C ALA A 191 -11.55 -7.83 24.94
N GLU A 192 -11.26 -6.55 24.76
CA GLU A 192 -9.91 -5.98 24.88
C GLU A 192 -9.51 -5.78 26.33
N VAL A 193 -9.29 -6.90 27.01
CA VAL A 193 -8.89 -6.93 28.41
C VAL A 193 -7.55 -7.62 28.56
N ALA A 194 -6.79 -7.24 29.59
CA ALA A 194 -5.45 -7.76 29.87
C ALA A 194 -5.41 -9.29 29.99
N GLU A 195 -6.51 -9.93 30.36
CA GLU A 195 -6.64 -11.39 30.43
C GLU A 195 -6.58 -12.08 29.06
N ASN A 196 -7.02 -11.41 27.99
CA ASN A 196 -6.95 -11.92 26.62
C ASN A 196 -5.60 -11.63 25.95
N ARG A 197 -4.76 -10.78 26.56
CA ARG A 197 -3.39 -10.49 26.09
C ARG A 197 -2.53 -11.73 25.98
N ASP A 198 -2.50 -12.55 27.04
CA ASP A 198 -1.63 -13.73 27.06
C ASP A 198 -2.11 -14.77 26.06
N LEU A 199 -3.43 -14.83 25.81
CA LEU A 199 -3.99 -15.59 24.70
C LEU A 199 -3.46 -15.03 23.39
N LEU A 200 -3.80 -13.79 23.03
CA LEU A 200 -3.36 -13.11 21.80
C LEU A 200 -1.86 -13.25 21.49
N ASN A 201 -1.01 -13.01 22.48
CA ASN A 201 0.44 -13.16 22.35
C ASN A 201 0.88 -14.61 22.14
N SER A 202 0.18 -15.58 22.75
CA SER A 202 0.47 -17.02 22.58
C SER A 202 -0.01 -17.57 21.23
N LEU A 203 -0.97 -16.89 20.59
CA LEU A 203 -1.49 -17.29 19.30
C LEU A 203 -0.52 -16.86 18.19
N GLY A 204 0.14 -15.71 18.31
CA GLY A 204 0.99 -15.20 17.23
C GLY A 204 0.18 -14.70 16.04
N ALA A 205 -1.08 -14.29 16.30
CA ALA A 205 -1.97 -13.67 15.32
C ALA A 205 -1.24 -12.56 14.59
N GLN A 206 -1.36 -12.53 13.26
CA GLN A 206 -0.69 -11.59 12.36
C GLN A 206 -1.69 -10.57 11.77
N TRP A 207 -2.97 -10.73 12.09
CA TRP A 207 -4.07 -9.88 11.72
C TRP A 207 -5.07 -9.78 12.87
N ILE A 208 -5.60 -8.58 13.11
CA ILE A 208 -6.68 -8.33 14.05
C ILE A 208 -7.68 -7.34 13.45
N VAL A 209 -8.95 -7.49 13.85
CA VAL A 209 -10.01 -6.52 13.64
C VAL A 209 -10.43 -5.99 15.01
N HIS A 210 -10.35 -4.67 15.17
CA HIS A 210 -10.85 -3.92 16.31
C HIS A 210 -12.29 -3.47 16.01
N ASN A 211 -13.19 -3.63 16.98
CA ASN A 211 -14.58 -3.21 16.86
C ASN A 211 -15.10 -2.68 18.20
N GLU A 212 -15.68 -1.49 18.17
CA GLU A 212 -16.17 -0.75 19.33
C GLU A 212 -17.47 0.01 18.94
N ILE A 213 -18.23 0.53 19.92
CA ILE A 213 -19.54 1.16 19.66
C ILE A 213 -19.47 2.66 19.30
N ASP A 214 -18.47 3.37 19.81
CA ASP A 214 -18.20 4.78 19.66
C ASP A 214 -17.20 5.04 18.48
N ASP A 215 -16.36 4.05 18.13
CA ASP A 215 -15.38 4.12 17.02
C ASP A 215 -15.67 3.13 15.87
N ALA A 216 -15.25 3.49 14.65
CA ALA A 216 -15.42 2.59 13.51
C ALA A 216 -14.47 1.38 13.57
N PRO A 217 -14.93 0.21 13.08
CA PRO A 217 -14.12 -0.96 12.95
C PRO A 217 -12.93 -0.71 12.05
N GLY A 218 -11.78 -1.06 12.58
CA GLY A 218 -10.51 -0.98 11.90
C GLY A 218 -9.76 -2.28 12.06
N SER A 219 -8.66 -2.40 11.34
CA SER A 219 -7.86 -3.62 11.34
C SER A 219 -6.37 -3.32 11.21
N LEU A 220 -5.56 -4.31 11.60
CA LEU A 220 -4.10 -4.22 11.62
C LEU A 220 -3.48 -5.55 11.17
N ALA A 221 -2.60 -5.52 10.16
CA ALA A 221 -1.84 -6.66 9.63
C ALA A 221 -0.33 -6.45 9.65
N TRP A 222 0.38 -7.56 9.87
CA TRP A 222 1.80 -7.71 9.66
C TRP A 222 2.13 -9.16 9.34
N GLY A 223 3.12 -9.43 8.48
CA GLY A 223 3.57 -10.82 8.27
C GLY A 223 4.57 -11.25 9.34
N ASN A 224 5.02 -12.52 9.33
CA ASN A 224 6.03 -13.05 10.25
C ASN A 224 7.16 -13.87 9.57
N ALA A 225 7.59 -13.47 8.38
CA ALA A 225 8.57 -14.22 7.59
C ALA A 225 10.02 -14.10 8.12
N GLY A 226 10.37 -14.88 9.15
CA GLY A 226 11.78 -15.19 9.44
C GLY A 226 12.46 -14.45 10.60
N GLY A 227 11.71 -13.79 11.47
CA GLY A 227 12.16 -13.39 12.82
C GLY A 227 10.98 -13.55 13.77
N GLU A 228 11.18 -13.87 15.06
CA GLU A 228 10.04 -13.87 15.98
C GLU A 228 9.58 -12.41 16.12
N ILE A 229 8.48 -12.03 15.48
CA ILE A 229 7.81 -10.79 15.83
C ILE A 229 7.22 -11.01 17.22
N LEU A 230 7.81 -10.34 18.21
CA LEU A 230 7.30 -10.30 19.57
C LEU A 230 6.12 -9.33 19.60
N THR A 231 4.95 -9.87 19.29
CA THR A 231 3.73 -9.08 19.30
C THR A 231 3.31 -8.76 20.73
N TYR A 232 2.98 -7.49 20.97
CA TYR A 232 2.30 -7.06 22.19
C TYR A 232 1.02 -6.32 21.79
N LEU A 233 -0.09 -7.04 21.75
CA LEU A 233 -1.30 -6.48 21.13
C LEU A 233 -2.02 -5.44 21.97
N VAL A 234 -1.88 -5.40 23.29
CA VAL A 234 -2.79 -4.55 24.09
C VAL A 234 -2.06 -3.81 25.19
N ASP A 235 -1.91 -2.49 25.07
CA ASP A 235 -1.42 -1.61 26.14
C ASP A 235 -2.15 -1.92 27.46
N PRO A 236 -1.40 -2.21 28.54
CA PRO A 236 -2.00 -2.67 29.78
C PRO A 236 -2.77 -1.57 30.53
N THR A 237 -2.80 -0.33 30.02
CA THR A 237 -3.36 0.84 30.67
C THR A 237 -4.61 1.42 30.00
N ASN A 238 -4.78 1.29 28.68
CA ASN A 238 -5.93 1.83 27.94
C ASN A 238 -6.63 0.84 26.99
N GLY A 239 -6.11 -0.37 26.77
CA GLY A 239 -6.83 -1.44 26.06
C GLY A 239 -6.95 -1.29 24.54
N ASP A 240 -6.75 -0.10 23.99
CA ASP A 240 -7.02 0.30 22.60
C ASP A 240 -5.75 0.46 21.73
N SER A 241 -4.59 0.17 22.32
CA SER A 241 -3.27 0.52 21.81
C SER A 241 -2.44 -0.73 21.55
N TYR A 242 -1.96 -0.86 20.32
CA TYR A 242 -1.42 -2.08 19.73
C TYR A 242 0.02 -1.88 19.31
N TYR A 243 0.90 -2.81 19.71
CA TYR A 243 2.31 -2.78 19.36
C TYR A 243 2.75 -4.07 18.66
N THR A 244 3.39 -3.92 17.52
CA THR A 244 4.16 -5.02 16.92
C THR A 244 5.64 -4.74 17.12
N ASN A 245 6.45 -5.76 17.40
CA ASN A 245 7.90 -5.59 17.52
C ASN A 245 8.60 -6.65 16.71
N THR A 246 9.54 -6.25 15.86
CA THR A 246 10.49 -7.21 15.32
C THR A 246 11.50 -7.60 16.38
N GLU A 247 11.93 -8.86 16.36
CA GLU A 247 13.23 -9.22 16.89
C GLU A 247 14.36 -8.38 16.27
N THR A 248 15.53 -8.43 16.88
CA THR A 248 16.72 -7.80 16.32
C THR A 248 17.12 -8.47 15.01
N PHE A 249 17.28 -7.69 13.94
CA PHE A 249 17.64 -8.18 12.61
C PHE A 249 18.89 -7.49 12.04
N THR A 250 19.40 -8.07 10.97
CA THR A 250 20.59 -7.58 10.25
C THR A 250 20.23 -7.00 8.88
N VAL A 251 20.79 -5.83 8.56
CA VAL A 251 20.85 -5.31 7.19
C VAL A 251 22.32 -5.32 6.76
N ALA A 252 22.66 -6.20 5.81
CA ALA A 252 24.04 -6.35 5.36
C ALA A 252 24.54 -5.11 4.62
N ALA A 253 25.87 -4.96 4.55
CA ALA A 253 26.50 -3.86 3.80
C ALA A 253 26.08 -3.88 2.33
N GLY A 254 25.57 -2.74 1.82
CA GLY A 254 25.09 -2.58 0.46
C GLY A 254 23.66 -3.09 0.20
N GLU A 255 22.98 -3.62 1.22
CA GLU A 255 21.62 -4.16 1.08
C GLU A 255 20.54 -3.14 1.47
N THR A 256 19.33 -3.41 0.99
CA THR A 256 18.10 -2.69 1.37
C THR A 256 17.13 -3.67 2.02
N ALA A 257 16.55 -3.27 3.14
CA ALA A 257 15.51 -4.02 3.83
C ALA A 257 14.21 -3.20 3.88
N HIS A 258 13.09 -3.89 3.76
CA HIS A 258 11.76 -3.28 3.89
C HIS A 258 10.98 -3.95 5.01
N LEU A 259 10.25 -3.16 5.79
CA LEU A 259 9.20 -3.65 6.68
C LEU A 259 7.87 -3.05 6.24
N VAL A 260 6.84 -3.88 6.18
CA VAL A 260 5.55 -3.50 5.61
C VAL A 260 4.43 -3.88 6.57
N TYR A 261 3.62 -2.90 6.94
CA TYR A 261 2.46 -3.06 7.81
C TYR A 261 1.23 -2.52 7.13
N PHE A 262 0.08 -3.09 7.47
CA PHE A 262 -1.19 -2.69 6.89
C PHE A 262 -2.20 -2.35 7.97
N THR A 263 -3.06 -1.39 7.67
CA THR A 263 -4.31 -1.19 8.38
C THR A 263 -5.42 -1.02 7.39
N GLY A 264 -6.58 -1.57 7.69
CA GLY A 264 -7.74 -1.50 6.82
C GLY A 264 -9.00 -1.14 7.59
N TRP A 265 -10.03 -0.82 6.82
CA TRP A 265 -11.38 -0.50 7.27
C TRP A 265 -12.33 -0.65 6.08
N ASN A 266 -13.64 -0.58 6.30
CA ASN A 266 -14.62 -0.79 5.23
C ASN A 266 -15.48 0.46 5.02
N PRO A 267 -14.95 1.48 4.31
CA PRO A 267 -15.66 2.76 4.14
C PRO A 267 -16.97 2.61 3.37
N ASP A 268 -17.03 1.70 2.38
CA ASP A 268 -18.24 1.44 1.59
C ASP A 268 -19.39 0.94 2.48
N MET A 269 -19.09 0.04 3.43
CA MET A 269 -20.07 -0.48 4.38
C MET A 269 -20.50 0.56 5.41
N LEU A 270 -19.56 1.32 5.98
CA LEU A 270 -19.89 2.42 6.90
C LEU A 270 -20.81 3.45 6.24
N VAL A 271 -20.57 3.72 4.96
CA VAL A 271 -21.41 4.56 4.09
C VAL A 271 -22.80 3.94 3.87
N ALA A 272 -22.88 2.64 3.60
CA ALA A 272 -24.12 1.92 3.30
C ALA A 272 -25.01 1.72 4.53
N ASP A 273 -24.40 1.50 5.69
CA ASP A 273 -25.06 1.33 7.00
C ASP A 273 -25.46 2.66 7.63
N GLU A 274 -25.20 3.79 6.95
CA GLU A 274 -25.43 5.15 7.47
C GLU A 274 -24.77 5.35 8.84
N TYR A 275 -23.57 4.78 9.03
CA TYR A 275 -22.89 4.75 10.32
C TYR A 275 -22.82 6.14 10.94
N ALA A 276 -23.19 6.21 12.22
CA ALA A 276 -22.99 7.35 13.09
C ALA A 276 -22.40 6.82 14.40
N ASN A 277 -21.42 7.53 14.96
CA ASN A 277 -20.68 7.17 16.20
C ASN A 277 -21.56 6.98 17.46
N ASP A 278 -22.88 6.92 17.35
CA ASP A 278 -23.82 6.63 18.43
C ASP A 278 -24.64 5.35 18.20
N GLU A 279 -24.35 4.60 17.13
CA GLU A 279 -25.02 3.33 16.82
C GLU A 279 -24.03 2.16 16.72
N SER A 280 -24.38 1.05 17.38
CA SER A 280 -23.66 -0.20 17.23
C SER A 280 -23.73 -0.66 15.78
N LEU A 281 -22.57 -0.86 15.16
CA LEU A 281 -22.52 -1.47 13.83
C LEU A 281 -23.10 -2.87 13.82
N SER A 282 -23.54 -3.28 12.63
CA SER A 282 -24.05 -4.62 12.44
C SER A 282 -22.91 -5.64 12.65
N PRO A 283 -23.18 -6.81 13.24
CA PRO A 283 -22.22 -7.92 13.26
C PRO A 283 -21.76 -8.36 11.86
N GLU A 284 -22.51 -8.01 10.81
CA GLU A 284 -22.13 -8.28 9.42
C GLU A 284 -20.93 -7.42 9.00
N THR A 285 -20.84 -6.16 9.45
CA THR A 285 -19.73 -5.25 9.16
C THR A 285 -18.39 -5.80 9.67
N VAL A 286 -18.37 -6.34 10.90
CA VAL A 286 -17.17 -6.96 11.48
C VAL A 286 -16.81 -8.26 10.74
N ALA A 287 -17.82 -9.07 10.39
CA ALA A 287 -17.61 -10.31 9.65
C ALA A 287 -17.02 -10.06 8.25
N ASP A 288 -17.44 -9.00 7.56
CA ASP A 288 -16.93 -8.62 6.26
C ASP A 288 -15.48 -8.13 6.34
N LEU A 289 -15.11 -7.31 7.34
CA LEU A 289 -13.71 -6.94 7.59
C LEU A 289 -12.82 -8.16 7.91
N VAL A 290 -13.35 -9.12 8.65
CA VAL A 290 -12.67 -10.39 8.89
C VAL A 290 -12.54 -11.20 7.60
N ALA A 291 -13.51 -11.15 6.69
CA ALA A 291 -13.45 -11.83 5.40
C ALA A 291 -12.47 -11.17 4.43
N ASP A 292 -12.39 -9.83 4.42
CA ASP A 292 -11.44 -9.05 3.61
C ASP A 292 -9.99 -9.39 3.94
N ALA A 293 -9.74 -9.82 5.19
CA ALA A 293 -8.45 -10.32 5.64
C ALA A 293 -7.88 -11.50 4.83
N ALA A 294 -8.73 -12.21 4.09
CA ALA A 294 -8.28 -13.27 3.17
C ALA A 294 -7.30 -12.77 2.11
N GLU A 295 -7.26 -11.46 1.83
CA GLU A 295 -6.25 -10.90 0.91
C GLU A 295 -4.82 -11.03 1.44
N PHE A 296 -4.62 -11.13 2.76
CA PHE A 296 -3.30 -11.26 3.36
C PHE A 296 -2.75 -12.69 3.33
N ASP A 297 -3.58 -13.70 2.99
CA ASP A 297 -3.16 -15.11 2.87
C ASP A 297 -1.99 -15.28 1.88
N ASP A 298 -1.86 -14.36 0.92
CA ASP A 298 -0.76 -14.29 -0.03
C ASP A 298 -0.29 -12.84 -0.19
N PHE A 299 0.99 -12.58 0.08
CA PHE A 299 1.58 -11.24 -0.05
C PHE A 299 1.84 -10.90 -1.53
N SER A 300 0.75 -10.67 -2.27
CA SER A 300 0.74 -10.46 -3.71
C SER A 300 -0.30 -9.40 -4.13
N GLY A 301 -0.54 -9.27 -5.44
CA GLY A 301 -1.57 -8.37 -5.98
C GLY A 301 -1.39 -6.90 -5.57
N ARG A 302 -2.40 -6.31 -4.91
CA ARG A 302 -2.31 -4.91 -4.48
C ARG A 302 -1.32 -4.72 -3.32
N LEU A 303 -1.11 -5.71 -2.47
CA LEU A 303 -0.26 -5.60 -1.28
C LEU A 303 1.22 -5.27 -1.61
N VAL A 304 1.72 -5.80 -2.72
CA VAL A 304 3.09 -5.60 -3.21
C VAL A 304 3.25 -4.40 -4.15
N ARG A 305 2.16 -3.74 -4.54
CA ARG A 305 2.19 -2.67 -5.54
C ARG A 305 3.10 -1.51 -5.10
N GLY A 306 3.98 -1.08 -5.99
CA GLY A 306 4.92 0.01 -5.73
C GLY A 306 6.06 -0.35 -4.78
N LEU A 307 6.21 -1.61 -4.37
CA LEU A 307 7.47 -2.11 -3.82
C LEU A 307 8.38 -2.59 -4.96
N PRO A 308 9.73 -2.54 -4.80
CA PRO A 308 10.63 -2.99 -5.84
C PRO A 308 10.50 -4.50 -6.11
N GLU A 309 10.56 -4.90 -7.37
CA GLU A 309 10.61 -6.32 -7.73
C GLU A 309 11.83 -6.99 -7.10
N GLY A 310 11.64 -8.18 -6.51
CA GLY A 310 12.69 -8.89 -5.78
C GLY A 310 13.10 -8.25 -4.45
N ALA A 311 12.41 -7.20 -3.99
CA ALA A 311 12.65 -6.62 -2.68
C ALA A 311 12.46 -7.67 -1.58
N ASN A 312 13.37 -7.67 -0.61
CA ASN A 312 13.23 -8.47 0.59
C ASN A 312 12.40 -7.70 1.63
N VAL A 313 11.13 -8.08 1.78
CA VAL A 313 10.25 -7.55 2.83
C VAL A 313 10.40 -8.42 4.06
N LEU A 314 11.12 -7.93 5.07
CA LEU A 314 11.58 -8.74 6.21
C LEU A 314 10.46 -9.48 6.93
N ASN A 315 9.26 -8.92 6.99
CA ASN A 315 8.14 -9.55 7.66
C ASN A 315 7.22 -10.35 6.73
N TRP A 316 7.36 -10.29 5.41
CA TRP A 316 6.49 -11.04 4.47
C TRP A 316 7.24 -12.01 3.55
N GLY A 317 8.54 -11.82 3.36
CA GLY A 317 9.38 -12.57 2.44
C GLY A 317 9.76 -11.78 1.19
N PRO A 318 10.48 -12.40 0.24
CA PRO A 318 10.85 -11.77 -1.01
C PRO A 318 9.62 -11.57 -1.91
N ILE A 319 9.56 -10.43 -2.59
CA ILE A 319 8.55 -10.20 -3.63
C ILE A 319 8.88 -11.05 -4.84
N GLU A 320 7.95 -11.92 -5.23
CA GLU A 320 8.13 -12.80 -6.38
C GLU A 320 8.29 -11.99 -7.67
N THR A 321 9.22 -12.45 -8.51
CA THR A 321 9.36 -11.93 -9.88
C THR A 321 8.20 -12.47 -10.69
N VAL A 322 7.42 -11.59 -11.32
CA VAL A 322 6.38 -12.03 -12.25
C VAL A 322 7.10 -12.42 -13.53
N GLU A 323 7.50 -13.69 -13.64
CA GLU A 323 7.97 -14.18 -14.93
C GLU A 323 6.86 -13.92 -15.95
N PRO A 324 7.18 -13.28 -17.11
CA PRO A 324 6.17 -13.07 -18.12
C PRO A 324 5.63 -14.44 -18.50
N VAL A 325 4.33 -14.64 -18.29
CA VAL A 325 3.64 -15.83 -18.79
C VAL A 325 3.97 -15.87 -20.28
N GLU A 326 4.76 -16.85 -20.71
CA GLU A 326 4.88 -17.11 -22.14
C GLU A 326 3.45 -17.33 -22.62
N GLU A 327 2.91 -16.37 -23.38
CA GLU A 327 1.66 -16.60 -24.09
C GLU A 327 1.90 -17.87 -24.89
N GLU A 328 1.31 -18.98 -24.45
CA GLU A 328 1.18 -20.17 -25.24
C GLU A 328 0.37 -19.70 -26.44
N LEU A 329 1.07 -19.32 -27.52
CA LEU A 329 0.46 -18.95 -28.79
C LEU A 329 -0.48 -20.09 -29.09
N ALA A 330 -1.78 -19.82 -28.97
CA ALA A 330 -2.81 -20.80 -29.27
C ALA A 330 -2.41 -21.46 -30.58
N GLU A 331 -2.34 -22.78 -30.57
CA GLU A 331 -2.09 -23.65 -31.70
C GLU A 331 -3.26 -23.52 -32.70
N THR A 332 -3.49 -22.31 -33.18
CA THR A 332 -4.26 -22.05 -34.38
C THR A 332 -3.38 -22.59 -35.49
N GLY A 333 -3.79 -23.71 -36.08
CA GLY A 333 -3.09 -24.40 -37.16
C GLY A 333 -2.92 -23.55 -38.42
N ALA A 334 -2.12 -22.49 -38.33
CA ALA A 334 -1.59 -21.70 -39.41
C ALA A 334 -0.10 -22.05 -39.52
N ASP A 335 0.14 -23.04 -40.35
CA ASP A 335 1.42 -23.52 -40.87
C ASP A 335 2.53 -22.44 -40.85
N VAL A 336 3.53 -22.65 -40.01
CA VAL A 336 4.71 -21.78 -39.78
C VAL A 336 5.59 -21.66 -41.05
N SER A 337 5.28 -22.41 -42.11
CA SER A 337 5.94 -22.30 -43.41
C SER A 337 5.59 -21.01 -44.19
N THR A 338 4.52 -20.29 -43.82
CA THR A 338 4.11 -19.07 -44.53
C THR A 338 4.79 -17.78 -44.03
N LEU A 339 5.35 -17.75 -42.82
CA LEU A 339 5.95 -16.53 -42.25
C LEU A 339 7.27 -16.14 -42.92
N TRP A 340 8.05 -17.12 -43.40
CA TRP A 340 9.33 -16.90 -44.08
C TRP A 340 9.17 -16.38 -45.53
N ILE A 341 8.00 -16.59 -46.16
CA ILE A 341 7.71 -16.08 -47.51
C ILE A 341 7.33 -14.59 -47.46
N ALA A 342 6.71 -14.13 -46.38
CA ALA A 342 6.34 -12.71 -46.20
C ALA A 342 7.56 -11.81 -45.93
N LEU A 343 8.57 -12.29 -45.19
CA LEU A 343 9.83 -11.56 -44.99
C LEU A 343 10.74 -11.57 -46.23
N GLY A 344 10.67 -12.61 -47.08
CA GLY A 344 11.41 -12.67 -48.34
C GLY A 344 10.93 -11.70 -49.43
N LEU A 345 9.62 -11.42 -49.48
CA LEU A 345 9.02 -10.52 -50.49
C LEU A 345 9.17 -9.03 -50.16
N LEU A 346 9.29 -8.66 -48.88
CA LEU A 346 9.63 -7.29 -48.47
C LEU A 346 11.12 -6.95 -48.67
N GLY A 347 12.02 -7.95 -48.59
CA GLY A 347 13.46 -7.79 -48.87
C GLY A 347 13.79 -7.60 -50.37
N ALA A 348 13.00 -8.17 -51.28
CA ALA A 348 13.24 -8.06 -52.73
C ALA A 348 12.71 -6.74 -53.34
N ALA A 349 11.67 -6.13 -52.77
CA ALA A 349 11.12 -4.85 -53.25
C ALA A 349 11.96 -3.63 -52.84
N ALA A 350 12.66 -3.69 -51.69
CA ALA A 350 13.56 -2.62 -51.25
C ALA A 350 14.88 -2.58 -52.07
N ALA A 351 15.34 -3.73 -52.57
CA ALA A 351 16.55 -3.81 -53.40
C ALA A 351 16.36 -3.23 -54.82
N THR A 352 15.14 -3.22 -55.37
CA THR A 352 14.89 -2.70 -56.72
C THR A 352 14.74 -1.17 -56.77
N VAL A 353 14.35 -0.53 -55.67
CA VAL A 353 14.23 0.94 -55.59
C VAL A 353 15.58 1.62 -55.37
N VAL A 354 16.51 0.97 -54.67
CA VAL A 354 17.87 1.51 -54.42
C VAL A 354 18.80 1.32 -55.63
N ALA A 355 18.61 0.27 -56.44
CA ALA A 355 19.42 0.04 -57.65
C ALA A 355 19.09 0.98 -58.83
N ARG A 356 17.89 1.61 -58.87
CA ARG A 356 17.53 2.55 -59.95
C ARG A 356 17.99 4.00 -59.72
N ARG A 357 18.40 4.38 -58.51
CA ARG A 357 18.91 5.74 -58.21
C ARG A 357 20.43 5.90 -58.35
N ARG A 358 21.20 4.82 -58.56
CA ARG A 358 22.65 4.86 -58.81
C ARG A 358 23.08 4.70 -60.29
N ALA A 359 22.12 4.65 -61.23
CA ALA A 359 22.40 4.59 -62.67
C ALA A 359 22.04 5.90 -63.43
N ARG A 360 21.77 7.00 -62.72
CA ARG A 360 21.67 8.36 -63.26
C ARG A 360 22.24 9.37 -62.26
N ALA A 361 23.56 9.36 -62.12
CA ALA A 361 24.40 10.46 -61.68
C ALA A 361 25.79 10.24 -62.27
#